data_AF-A0A9E2KBA2-F1
#
_entry.id   AF-A0A9E2KBA2-F1
#
_cell.length_a   1.000
_cell.length_b   1.000
_cell.length_c   1.000
_cell.angle_alpha   90.00
_cell.angle_beta   90.00
_cell.angle_gamma   90.00
#
_symmetry.space_group_name_H-M   'P 1'
#
loop_
_entity.id
_entity.type
_entity.pdbx_description
1 polymer ?
#
loop_
_entity_poly.entity_id
_entity_poly.type
_entity_poly.pdbx_seq_one_letter_code
_entity_poly.pdbx_strand_id
1 'polypeptide(L)'
;MQKTECISLCEIMHDLYQKEPNVEKLIDRACKEAGFSKCERIYFGSSFCGQYFLNMSKKEINLLVEACKKQNIKLTMVLPIFTEKHLERAKKKIESYISELREVLDEVTVNDYGMLVYLHTHYSHLKLNMGRLFMKDYRDPRYEDYFNQTLKPKAFTTYLKKLVQDYHIGSIEFDPSHKSIDMSEKPEGIIIALYTPYCYETVGQICQMAGISQPIEKKFRPNEPCQQECNTHKIHYFIEEGHTWLKLGRAIYFKNESCEIKGVNCMRVIYSLLDGEVEQ
;
A
#
# COMPACT_ATOMS: atom_id res chain seq x y z
N MET A 1 -20.28 0.39 -12.52
CA MET A 1 -19.46 -0.08 -11.38
C MET A 1 -19.27 1.08 -10.42
N GLN A 2 -19.68 0.94 -9.17
CA GLN A 2 -19.48 1.95 -8.14
C GLN A 2 -18.02 1.90 -7.66
N LYS A 3 -17.34 3.05 -7.59
CA LYS A 3 -15.96 3.14 -7.15
C LYS A 3 -15.89 4.00 -5.89
N THR A 4 -15.21 3.50 -4.88
CA THR A 4 -14.73 4.33 -3.76
C THR A 4 -13.35 4.85 -4.12
N GLU A 5 -13.21 6.16 -4.12
CA GLU A 5 -12.01 6.89 -4.55
C GLU A 5 -11.06 7.06 -3.36
N CYS A 6 -9.90 6.40 -3.41
CA CYS A 6 -8.95 6.35 -2.31
C CYS A 6 -7.55 6.81 -2.76
N ILE A 7 -6.81 7.47 -1.88
CA ILE A 7 -5.41 7.84 -2.12
C ILE A 7 -4.51 7.00 -1.21
N SER A 8 -3.36 6.55 -1.71
CA SER A 8 -2.31 5.94 -0.89
C SER A 8 -1.11 6.85 -0.79
N LEU A 9 -0.76 7.17 0.46
CA LEU A 9 0.46 7.85 0.88
C LEU A 9 1.52 6.85 1.38
N CYS A 10 1.27 5.55 1.23
CA CYS A 10 2.20 4.51 1.65
C CYS A 10 3.56 4.69 0.96
N GLU A 11 4.65 4.54 1.71
CA GLU A 11 6.04 4.70 1.25
C GLU A 11 6.49 6.09 0.77
N ILE A 12 5.56 7.03 0.50
CA ILE A 12 5.86 8.34 -0.11
C ILE A 12 5.45 9.55 0.73
N MET A 13 4.73 9.34 1.84
CA MET A 13 4.17 10.43 2.66
C MET A 13 5.19 11.52 3.01
N HIS A 14 6.40 11.14 3.42
CA HIS A 14 7.44 12.13 3.76
C HIS A 14 7.92 12.92 2.54
N ASP A 15 8.23 12.24 1.42
CA ASP A 15 8.62 12.89 0.16
C ASP A 15 7.56 13.93 -0.27
N LEU A 16 6.29 13.52 -0.24
CA LEU A 16 5.17 14.38 -0.61
C LEU A 16 5.03 15.60 0.31
N TYR A 17 5.23 15.45 1.63
CA TYR A 17 5.14 16.58 2.55
C TYR A 17 6.31 17.54 2.49
N GLN A 18 7.51 17.10 2.10
CA GLN A 18 8.61 18.02 1.82
C GLN A 18 8.30 18.91 0.61
N LYS A 19 7.61 18.34 -0.37
CA LYS A 19 7.26 18.98 -1.63
C LYS A 19 6.02 19.88 -1.54
N GLU A 20 4.99 19.41 -0.86
CA GLU A 20 3.75 20.13 -0.60
C GLU A 20 3.34 19.92 0.86
N PRO A 21 3.75 20.83 1.77
CA PRO A 21 3.40 20.72 3.18
C PRO A 21 1.90 20.85 3.47
N ASN A 22 1.11 21.40 2.54
CA ASN A 22 -0.33 21.48 2.68
C ASN A 22 -1.00 20.18 2.23
N VAL A 23 -1.43 19.38 3.21
CA VAL A 23 -2.08 18.08 2.96
C VAL A 23 -3.33 18.20 2.09
N GLU A 24 -4.12 19.26 2.25
CA GLU A 24 -5.35 19.44 1.48
C GLU A 24 -5.03 19.61 -0.02
N LYS A 25 -4.02 20.43 -0.34
CA LYS A 25 -3.53 20.58 -1.72
C LYS A 25 -2.96 19.29 -2.28
N LEU A 26 -2.27 18.51 -1.46
CA LEU A 26 -1.75 17.20 -1.86
C LEU A 26 -2.88 16.23 -2.22
N ILE A 27 -3.96 16.21 -1.43
CA ILE A 27 -5.17 15.43 -1.70
C ILE A 27 -5.83 15.89 -3.00
N ASP A 28 -6.01 17.20 -3.18
CA ASP A 28 -6.62 17.77 -4.40
C ASP A 28 -5.81 17.41 -5.65
N ARG A 29 -4.47 17.51 -5.56
CA ARG A 29 -3.56 17.11 -6.64
C ARG A 29 -3.72 15.63 -6.96
N ALA A 30 -3.69 14.76 -5.96
CA ALA A 30 -3.84 13.32 -6.14
C ALA A 30 -5.20 12.97 -6.77
N CYS A 31 -6.29 13.62 -6.32
CA CYS A 31 -7.61 13.45 -6.93
C CYS A 31 -7.63 13.90 -8.39
N LYS A 32 -7.03 15.05 -8.71
CA LYS A 32 -6.92 15.56 -10.08
C LYS A 32 -6.17 14.59 -10.99
N GLU A 33 -4.99 14.11 -10.57
CA GLU A 33 -4.19 13.17 -11.36
C GLU A 33 -4.87 11.80 -11.50
N ALA A 34 -5.64 11.36 -10.49
CA ALA A 34 -6.42 10.13 -10.55
C ALA A 34 -7.73 10.24 -11.35
N GLY A 35 -8.15 11.46 -11.69
CA GLY A 35 -9.48 11.72 -12.26
C GLY A 35 -10.63 11.48 -11.28
N PHE A 36 -10.37 11.62 -9.98
CA PHE A 36 -11.36 11.43 -8.92
C PHE A 36 -12.17 12.70 -8.68
N SER A 37 -13.46 12.50 -8.37
CA SER A 37 -14.37 13.58 -7.98
C SER A 37 -14.12 14.06 -6.55
N LYS A 38 -13.68 13.14 -5.67
CA LYS A 38 -13.33 13.40 -4.27
C LYS A 38 -12.42 12.30 -3.74
N CYS A 39 -11.79 12.53 -2.60
CA CYS A 39 -11.16 11.46 -1.83
C CYS A 39 -12.12 11.02 -0.73
N GLU A 40 -12.41 9.73 -0.62
CA GLU A 40 -13.22 9.16 0.47
C GLU A 40 -12.35 8.54 1.56
N ARG A 41 -11.13 8.11 1.21
CA ARG A 41 -10.24 7.40 2.12
C ARG A 41 -8.77 7.55 1.77
N ILE A 42 -7.93 7.68 2.78
CA ILE A 42 -6.47 7.72 2.65
C ILE A 42 -5.82 6.52 3.32
N TYR A 43 -4.95 5.84 2.58
CA TYR A 43 -4.10 4.77 3.07
C TYR A 43 -2.76 5.37 3.50
N PHE A 44 -2.38 5.16 4.75
CA PHE A 44 -1.09 5.61 5.29
C PHE A 44 -0.37 4.45 5.97
N GLY A 45 0.96 4.53 6.08
CA GLY A 45 1.77 3.45 6.63
C GLY A 45 2.73 2.88 5.60
N SER A 46 2.89 1.57 5.61
CA SER A 46 3.79 0.87 4.70
C SER A 46 3.25 -0.52 4.38
N SER A 47 3.30 -0.92 3.11
CA SER A 47 3.09 -2.32 2.73
C SER A 47 4.40 -3.12 2.87
N PHE A 48 5.56 -2.48 2.74
CA PHE A 48 6.81 -3.17 2.43
C PHE A 48 7.93 -3.05 3.48
N CYS A 49 7.87 -2.06 4.38
CA CYS A 49 9.00 -1.70 5.24
C CYS A 49 8.59 -1.33 6.67
N GLY A 50 8.86 -2.24 7.61
CA GLY A 50 8.67 -1.98 9.04
C GLY A 50 9.44 -0.75 9.57
N GLN A 51 10.64 -0.47 9.05
CA GLN A 51 11.39 0.71 9.47
C GLN A 51 10.77 2.02 8.97
N TYR A 52 10.23 2.05 7.76
CA TYR A 52 9.50 3.21 7.25
C TYR A 52 8.33 3.52 8.18
N PHE A 53 7.47 2.51 8.43
CA PHE A 53 6.33 2.63 9.35
C PHE A 53 6.76 3.13 10.74
N LEU A 54 7.80 2.52 11.32
CA LEU A 54 8.29 2.86 12.66
C LEU A 54 8.86 4.28 12.78
N ASN A 55 9.34 4.87 11.69
CA ASN A 55 9.97 6.18 11.68
C ASN A 55 9.10 7.29 11.04
N MET A 56 7.85 7.00 10.67
CA MET A 56 6.90 8.05 10.24
C MET A 56 6.77 9.14 11.31
N SER A 57 6.78 10.40 10.85
CA SER A 57 6.77 11.60 11.71
C SER A 57 5.40 11.83 12.33
N LYS A 58 5.38 12.09 13.65
CA LYS A 58 4.14 12.46 14.36
C LYS A 58 3.54 13.77 13.83
N LYS A 59 4.39 14.74 13.45
CA LYS A 59 3.93 16.01 12.86
C LYS A 59 3.15 15.77 11.57
N GLU A 60 3.66 14.93 10.69
CA GLU A 60 3.05 14.59 9.40
C GLU A 60 1.73 13.84 9.57
N ILE A 61 1.66 12.91 10.53
CA ILE A 61 0.43 12.21 10.89
C ILE A 61 -0.62 13.19 11.43
N ASN A 62 -0.24 14.12 12.30
CA ASN A 62 -1.19 15.11 12.82
C ASN A 62 -1.76 16.00 11.71
N LEU A 63 -0.90 16.46 10.77
CA LEU A 63 -1.36 17.23 9.61
C LEU A 63 -2.34 16.42 8.75
N LEU A 64 -2.07 15.12 8.54
CA LEU A 64 -2.96 14.23 7.81
C LEU A 64 -4.35 14.14 8.47
N VAL A 65 -4.36 13.98 9.79
CA VAL A 65 -5.58 13.82 10.58
C VAL A 65 -6.46 15.06 10.53
N GLU A 66 -5.87 16.25 10.68
CA GLU A 66 -6.61 17.51 10.60
C GLU A 66 -7.26 17.70 9.23
N ALA A 67 -6.52 17.42 8.14
CA ALA A 67 -7.08 17.45 6.80
C ALA A 67 -8.21 16.44 6.61
N CYS A 68 -8.05 15.22 7.13
CA CYS A 68 -9.08 14.18 7.06
C CYS A 68 -10.35 14.56 7.80
N LYS A 69 -10.25 15.15 9.00
CA LYS A 69 -11.42 15.63 9.76
C LYS A 69 -12.17 16.71 9.00
N LYS A 70 -11.45 17.71 8.48
CA LYS A 70 -12.04 18.84 7.75
C LYS A 70 -12.78 18.41 6.48
N GLN A 71 -12.24 17.42 5.77
CA GLN A 71 -12.80 16.91 4.52
C GLN A 71 -13.69 15.67 4.69
N ASN A 72 -13.91 15.20 5.93
CA ASN A 72 -14.62 13.96 6.25
C ASN A 72 -14.08 12.72 5.52
N ILE A 73 -12.76 12.61 5.45
CA ILE A 73 -12.02 11.50 4.83
C ILE A 73 -11.68 10.45 5.90
N LYS A 74 -11.86 9.17 5.60
CA LYS A 74 -11.47 8.07 6.50
C LYS A 74 -10.03 7.63 6.28
N LEU A 75 -9.41 7.07 7.32
CA LEU A 75 -8.05 6.54 7.26
C LEU A 75 -8.04 5.01 7.31
N THR A 76 -7.13 4.44 6.52
CA THR A 76 -6.72 3.04 6.61
C THR A 76 -5.25 2.98 6.94
N MET A 77 -4.91 2.36 8.06
CA MET A 77 -3.51 2.13 8.44
C MET A 77 -3.01 0.85 7.76
N VAL A 78 -1.92 0.94 7.02
CA VAL A 78 -1.30 -0.20 6.31
C VAL A 78 -0.06 -0.64 7.05
N LEU A 79 -0.04 -1.92 7.43
CA LEU A 79 1.02 -2.53 8.21
C LEU A 79 1.90 -3.44 7.34
N PRO A 80 3.22 -3.23 7.34
CA PRO A 80 4.14 -4.12 6.66
C PRO A 80 4.41 -5.36 7.51
N ILE A 81 5.12 -6.32 6.94
CA ILE A 81 5.65 -7.45 7.71
C ILE A 81 6.77 -6.93 8.62
N PHE A 82 6.61 -7.10 9.93
CA PHE A 82 7.61 -6.72 10.92
C PHE A 82 8.54 -7.90 11.23
N THR A 83 9.83 -7.60 11.36
CA THR A 83 10.81 -8.57 11.88
C THR A 83 10.69 -8.68 13.38
N GLU A 84 11.06 -9.83 13.95
CA GLU A 84 11.04 -10.08 15.40
C GLU A 84 11.67 -8.94 16.23
N LYS A 85 12.86 -8.47 15.81
CA LYS A 85 13.59 -7.35 16.43
C LYS A 85 12.74 -6.07 16.59
N HIS A 86 11.76 -5.86 15.72
CA HIS A 86 10.96 -4.64 15.64
C HIS A 86 9.51 -4.84 16.10
N LEU A 87 9.09 -6.07 16.37
CA LEU A 87 7.69 -6.41 16.59
C LEU A 87 7.09 -5.68 17.80
N GLU A 88 7.77 -5.69 18.94
CA GLU A 88 7.26 -5.03 20.15
C GLU A 88 7.18 -3.51 20.01
N ARG A 89 8.15 -2.89 19.31
CA ARG A 89 8.08 -1.46 18.98
C ARG A 89 6.93 -1.17 18.03
N ALA A 90 6.67 -2.07 17.07
CA ALA A 90 5.57 -1.94 16.13
C ALA A 90 4.22 -2.01 16.84
N LYS A 91 4.00 -2.99 17.72
CA LYS A 91 2.78 -3.12 18.53
C LYS A 91 2.48 -1.85 19.32
N LYS A 92 3.47 -1.31 20.03
CA LYS A 92 3.34 -0.03 20.77
C LYS A 92 2.97 1.15 19.86
N LYS A 93 3.57 1.22 18.67
CA LYS A 93 3.26 2.28 17.70
C LYS A 93 1.86 2.14 17.11
N ILE A 94 1.45 0.91 16.81
CA ILE A 94 0.10 0.56 16.33
C ILE A 94 -0.94 0.96 17.40
N GLU A 95 -0.73 0.58 18.65
CA GLU A 95 -1.61 0.94 19.77
C GLU A 95 -1.76 2.46 19.92
N SER A 96 -0.64 3.19 19.86
CA SER A 96 -0.63 4.65 19.88
C SER A 96 -1.44 5.23 18.72
N TYR A 97 -1.27 4.74 17.49
CA TYR A 97 -2.05 5.21 16.35
C TYR A 97 -3.54 4.86 16.45
N ILE A 98 -3.90 3.66 16.92
CA ILE A 98 -5.31 3.29 17.10
C ILE A 98 -5.98 4.25 18.10
N SER A 99 -5.30 4.58 19.20
CA SER A 99 -5.82 5.50 20.21
C SER A 99 -5.88 6.95 19.71
N GLU A 100 -4.79 7.46 19.13
CA GLU A 100 -4.67 8.85 18.69
C GLU A 100 -5.54 9.17 17.47
N LEU A 101 -5.81 8.18 16.60
CA LEU A 101 -6.46 8.39 15.30
C LEU A 101 -7.92 7.94 15.24
N ARG A 102 -8.51 7.51 16.37
CA ARG A 102 -9.83 6.86 16.46
C ARG A 102 -11.01 7.57 15.77
N GLU A 103 -10.93 8.88 15.56
CA GLU A 103 -12.00 9.67 14.92
C GLU A 103 -12.06 9.46 13.39
N VAL A 104 -10.91 9.16 12.78
CA VAL A 104 -10.77 9.03 11.33
C VAL A 104 -10.33 7.62 10.90
N LEU A 105 -9.61 6.89 11.77
CA LEU A 105 -9.15 5.53 11.54
C LEU A 105 -10.22 4.51 11.95
N ASP A 106 -10.75 3.80 10.96
CA ASP A 106 -11.75 2.72 11.17
C ASP A 106 -11.30 1.36 10.61
N GLU A 107 -10.11 1.30 10.01
CA GLU A 107 -9.66 0.15 9.25
C GLU A 107 -8.14 -0.03 9.27
N VAL A 108 -7.70 -1.29 9.30
CA VAL A 108 -6.29 -1.67 9.21
C VAL A 108 -6.08 -2.73 8.12
N THR A 109 -5.14 -2.47 7.23
CA THR A 109 -4.63 -3.45 6.26
C THR A 109 -3.38 -4.12 6.82
N VAL A 110 -3.40 -5.45 6.89
CA VAL A 110 -2.24 -6.26 7.28
C VAL A 110 -1.66 -7.00 6.09
N ASN A 111 -0.37 -7.34 6.15
CA ASN A 111 0.33 -8.06 5.07
C ASN A 111 0.91 -9.41 5.52
N ASP A 112 0.59 -9.86 6.73
CA ASP A 112 0.94 -11.18 7.25
C ASP A 112 -0.13 -11.71 8.22
N TYR A 113 -0.13 -13.03 8.40
CA TYR A 113 -1.11 -13.72 9.26
C TYR A 113 -0.88 -13.46 10.76
N GLY A 114 0.36 -13.21 11.20
CA GLY A 114 0.66 -12.94 12.60
C GLY A 114 0.02 -11.64 13.07
N MET A 115 0.17 -10.58 12.28
CA MET A 115 -0.47 -9.29 12.53
C MET A 115 -1.99 -9.37 12.36
N LEU A 116 -2.50 -10.17 11.42
CA LEU A 116 -3.94 -10.43 11.28
C LEU A 116 -4.52 -11.01 12.59
N VAL A 117 -3.92 -12.09 13.10
CA VAL A 117 -4.36 -12.74 14.35
C VAL A 117 -4.26 -11.78 15.52
N TYR A 118 -3.15 -11.04 15.63
CA TYR A 118 -2.93 -10.09 16.70
C TYR A 118 -4.01 -9.00 16.73
N LEU A 119 -4.28 -8.35 15.59
CA LEU A 119 -5.29 -7.29 15.53
C LEU A 119 -6.70 -7.80 15.74
N HIS A 120 -7.05 -8.95 15.17
CA HIS A 120 -8.35 -9.56 15.38
C HIS A 120 -8.62 -9.87 16.87
N THR A 121 -7.59 -10.33 17.58
CA THR A 121 -7.68 -10.70 19.01
C THR A 121 -7.75 -9.48 19.92
N HIS A 122 -6.98 -8.43 19.64
CA HIS A 122 -6.81 -7.30 20.55
C HIS A 122 -7.62 -6.05 20.18
N TYR A 123 -8.06 -5.93 18.92
CA TYR A 123 -8.70 -4.72 18.39
C TYR A 123 -9.90 -5.06 17.50
N SER A 124 -10.83 -5.88 18.00
CA SER A 124 -12.01 -6.37 17.26
C SER A 124 -12.98 -5.29 16.76
N HIS A 125 -12.85 -4.04 17.21
CA HIS A 125 -13.64 -2.91 16.72
C HIS A 125 -13.14 -2.34 15.39
N LEU A 126 -11.91 -2.68 14.97
CA LEU A 126 -11.34 -2.23 13.71
C LEU A 126 -11.72 -3.19 12.58
N LYS A 127 -12.04 -2.64 11.42
CA LYS A 127 -12.19 -3.46 10.21
C LYS A 127 -10.81 -3.91 9.74
N LEU A 128 -10.68 -5.19 9.41
CA LEU A 128 -9.43 -5.78 8.96
C LEU A 128 -9.47 -6.06 7.46
N ASN A 129 -8.36 -5.76 6.79
CA ASN A 129 -8.16 -6.06 5.38
C ASN A 129 -6.94 -6.93 5.15
N MET A 130 -7.02 -7.75 4.11
CA MET A 130 -5.87 -8.47 3.59
C MET A 130 -5.17 -7.61 2.54
N GLY A 131 -3.95 -7.18 2.85
CA GLY A 131 -3.12 -6.38 1.99
C GLY A 131 -2.57 -7.12 0.77
N ARG A 132 -2.06 -6.32 -0.17
CA ARG A 132 -1.53 -6.76 -1.46
C ARG A 132 -0.46 -7.87 -1.37
N LEU A 133 0.27 -7.99 -0.25
CA LEU A 133 1.30 -9.02 -0.10
C LEU A 133 0.75 -10.44 0.08
N PHE A 134 -0.55 -10.61 0.38
CA PHE A 134 -1.16 -11.94 0.39
C PHE A 134 -1.39 -12.49 -1.02
N MET A 135 -1.50 -11.62 -2.04
CA MET A 135 -1.78 -12.01 -3.41
C MET A 135 -0.47 -12.30 -4.14
N LYS A 136 -0.21 -13.56 -4.50
CA LYS A 136 1.07 -14.02 -5.09
C LYS A 136 0.98 -14.37 -6.58
N ASP A 137 0.04 -13.76 -7.30
CA ASP A 137 -0.09 -13.94 -8.74
C ASP A 137 1.15 -13.40 -9.49
N TYR A 138 1.40 -13.96 -10.67
CA TYR A 138 2.45 -13.50 -11.59
C TYR A 138 2.24 -12.02 -11.94
N ARG A 139 3.33 -11.27 -12.08
CA ARG A 139 3.27 -9.80 -12.11
C ARG A 139 4.51 -9.18 -12.75
N ASP A 140 4.97 -9.75 -13.85
CA ASP A 140 6.17 -9.29 -14.55
C ASP A 140 5.79 -8.91 -15.99
N PRO A 141 5.83 -7.62 -16.35
CA PRO A 141 5.36 -7.14 -17.64
C PRO A 141 6.23 -7.59 -18.81
N ARG A 142 7.44 -8.15 -18.57
CA ARG A 142 8.32 -8.67 -19.62
C ARG A 142 7.79 -9.96 -20.24
N TYR A 143 6.94 -10.70 -19.53
CA TYR A 143 6.35 -11.92 -20.05
C TYR A 143 4.94 -11.63 -20.56
N GLU A 144 4.85 -11.14 -21.80
CA GLU A 144 3.60 -10.71 -22.43
C GLU A 144 2.49 -11.78 -22.39
N ASP A 145 2.83 -13.06 -22.59
CA ASP A 145 1.85 -14.16 -22.53
C ASP A 145 1.15 -14.24 -21.17
N TYR A 146 1.89 -14.03 -20.08
CA TYR A 146 1.32 -13.97 -18.73
C TYR A 146 0.65 -12.63 -18.47
N PHE A 147 1.17 -11.52 -18.98
CA PHE A 147 0.63 -10.21 -18.69
C PHE A 147 -0.70 -9.96 -19.42
N ASN A 148 -0.81 -10.38 -20.69
CA ASN A 148 -1.94 -10.08 -21.58
C ASN A 148 -3.17 -10.98 -21.39
N GLN A 149 -3.10 -11.97 -20.51
CA GLN A 149 -4.23 -12.84 -20.18
C GLN A 149 -5.21 -12.20 -19.18
N THR A 150 -6.35 -12.86 -18.97
CA THR A 150 -7.25 -12.57 -17.84
C THR A 150 -6.80 -13.38 -16.63
N LEU A 151 -6.36 -12.72 -15.57
CA LEU A 151 -6.06 -13.37 -14.30
C LEU A 151 -7.35 -13.82 -13.62
N LYS A 152 -7.41 -15.10 -13.22
CA LYS A 152 -8.33 -15.58 -12.19
C LYS A 152 -7.54 -15.77 -10.91
N PRO A 153 -7.74 -14.94 -9.86
CA PRO A 153 -6.92 -15.00 -8.66
C PRO A 153 -6.92 -16.39 -8.03
N LYS A 154 -5.75 -17.03 -7.99
CA LYS A 154 -5.60 -18.38 -7.41
C LYS A 154 -5.80 -18.37 -5.89
N ALA A 155 -5.76 -17.18 -5.28
CA ALA A 155 -5.94 -16.99 -3.85
C ALA A 155 -7.36 -17.36 -3.37
N PHE A 156 -8.40 -17.29 -4.23
CA PHE A 156 -9.82 -17.52 -3.88
C PHE A 156 -10.21 -18.98 -3.59
N THR A 157 -9.34 -19.70 -2.93
CA THR A 157 -9.55 -21.05 -2.41
C THR A 157 -10.63 -21.09 -1.33
N THR A 158 -11.18 -22.28 -1.08
CA THR A 158 -12.08 -22.53 0.08
C THR A 158 -11.43 -22.12 1.40
N TYR A 159 -10.12 -22.29 1.53
CA TYR A 159 -9.38 -21.88 2.72
C TYR A 159 -9.41 -20.36 2.93
N LEU A 160 -9.16 -19.56 1.87
CA LEU A 160 -9.25 -18.10 1.96
C LEU A 160 -10.68 -17.65 2.27
N LYS A 161 -11.69 -18.28 1.66
CA LYS A 161 -13.10 -17.97 1.94
C LYS A 161 -13.44 -18.19 3.42
N LYS A 162 -12.94 -19.26 4.02
CA LYS A 162 -13.05 -19.52 5.46
C LYS A 162 -12.31 -18.47 6.30
N LEU A 163 -11.07 -18.15 5.95
CA LEU A 163 -10.30 -17.11 6.65
C LEU A 163 -11.00 -15.75 6.63
N VAL A 164 -11.60 -15.37 5.50
CA VAL A 164 -12.38 -14.14 5.37
C VAL A 164 -13.52 -14.10 6.38
N GLN A 165 -14.23 -15.22 6.56
CA GLN A 165 -15.33 -15.33 7.52
C GLN A 165 -14.80 -15.31 8.97
N ASP A 166 -13.83 -16.16 9.29
CA ASP A 166 -13.31 -16.31 10.66
C ASP A 166 -12.73 -14.98 11.19
N TYR A 167 -12.00 -14.24 10.35
CA TYR A 167 -11.36 -12.97 10.73
C TYR A 167 -12.19 -11.73 10.38
N HIS A 168 -13.41 -11.90 9.86
CA HIS A 168 -14.31 -10.80 9.46
C HIS A 168 -13.62 -9.79 8.54
N ILE A 169 -12.90 -10.29 7.53
CA ILE A 169 -12.17 -9.46 6.58
C ILE A 169 -13.17 -8.61 5.78
N GLY A 170 -12.90 -7.30 5.64
CA GLY A 170 -13.76 -6.38 4.90
C GLY A 170 -13.32 -6.17 3.44
N SER A 171 -12.01 -6.20 3.19
CA SER A 171 -11.43 -5.96 1.86
C SER A 171 -10.21 -6.83 1.59
N ILE A 172 -9.99 -7.13 0.32
CA ILE A 172 -8.76 -7.74 -0.19
C ILE A 172 -8.14 -6.82 -1.24
N GLU A 173 -6.85 -6.54 -1.08
CA GLU A 173 -6.09 -5.64 -1.93
C GLU A 173 -5.36 -6.37 -3.06
N PHE A 174 -5.42 -5.78 -4.26
CA PHE A 174 -4.82 -6.28 -5.49
C PHE A 174 -3.97 -5.20 -6.17
N ASP A 175 -3.07 -5.67 -7.02
CA ASP A 175 -2.34 -4.85 -7.99
C ASP A 175 -2.89 -5.07 -9.41
N PRO A 176 -2.70 -4.12 -10.32
CA PRO A 176 -3.03 -4.28 -11.74
C PRO A 176 -1.94 -5.11 -12.42
N SER A 177 -1.85 -6.40 -12.10
CA SER A 177 -0.74 -7.27 -12.53
C SER A 177 -0.90 -7.83 -13.95
N HIS A 178 -2.08 -7.68 -14.56
CA HIS A 178 -2.44 -8.26 -15.85
C HIS A 178 -3.29 -7.27 -16.66
N LYS A 179 -3.57 -7.60 -17.93
CA LYS A 179 -4.52 -6.87 -18.78
C LYS A 179 -5.92 -6.83 -18.17
N SER A 180 -6.36 -7.93 -17.56
CA SER A 180 -7.61 -7.94 -16.81
C SER A 180 -7.59 -8.95 -15.68
N ILE A 181 -8.43 -8.72 -14.67
CA ILE A 181 -8.61 -9.62 -13.52
C ILE A 181 -10.10 -9.93 -13.35
N ASP A 182 -10.43 -11.22 -13.34
CA ASP A 182 -11.78 -11.72 -13.12
C ASP A 182 -11.99 -12.08 -11.64
N MET A 183 -12.82 -11.28 -10.98
CA MET A 183 -13.14 -11.41 -9.56
C MET A 183 -14.47 -12.15 -9.31
N SER A 184 -15.03 -12.83 -10.31
CA SER A 184 -16.32 -13.52 -10.19
C SER A 184 -16.37 -14.54 -9.04
N GLU A 185 -15.23 -15.14 -8.69
CA GLU A 185 -15.10 -16.15 -7.63
C GLU A 185 -14.69 -15.58 -6.27
N LYS A 186 -14.62 -14.26 -6.13
CA LYS A 186 -14.22 -13.61 -4.87
C LYS A 186 -15.10 -14.05 -3.70
N PRO A 187 -14.58 -14.04 -2.45
CA PRO A 187 -15.40 -14.30 -1.28
C PRO A 187 -16.61 -13.36 -1.21
N GLU A 188 -17.74 -13.88 -0.74
CA GLU A 188 -18.96 -13.11 -0.53
C GLU A 188 -18.73 -11.99 0.50
N GLY A 189 -19.40 -10.85 0.34
CA GLY A 189 -19.27 -9.70 1.24
C GLY A 189 -17.95 -8.92 1.13
N ILE A 190 -16.94 -9.43 0.43
CA ILE A 190 -15.63 -8.75 0.29
C ILE A 190 -15.66 -7.62 -0.73
N ILE A 191 -15.08 -6.49 -0.33
CA ILE A 191 -14.71 -5.39 -1.22
C ILE A 191 -13.36 -5.70 -1.87
N ILE A 192 -13.29 -5.55 -3.20
CA ILE A 192 -12.01 -5.60 -3.92
C ILE A 192 -11.42 -4.19 -3.93
N ALA A 193 -10.15 -4.08 -3.53
CA ALA A 193 -9.40 -2.83 -3.57
C ALA A 193 -8.23 -2.95 -4.54
N LEU A 194 -8.21 -2.14 -5.58
CA LEU A 194 -7.16 -2.17 -6.60
C LEU A 194 -6.27 -0.94 -6.46
N TYR A 195 -4.96 -1.12 -6.38
CA TYR A 195 -4.05 0.02 -6.47
C TYR A 195 -3.82 0.43 -7.92
N THR A 196 -3.56 1.71 -8.15
CA THR A 196 -3.33 2.29 -9.47
C THR A 196 -2.40 3.50 -9.33
N PRO A 197 -1.62 3.86 -10.36
CA PRO A 197 -1.39 3.11 -11.60
C PRO A 197 -0.31 2.02 -11.46
N TYR A 198 0.27 1.86 -10.27
CA TYR A 198 1.43 1.02 -10.07
C TYR A 198 1.07 -0.38 -9.59
N CYS A 199 1.72 -1.37 -10.20
CA CYS A 199 1.84 -2.72 -9.68
C CYS A 199 3.22 -2.86 -9.02
N TYR A 200 3.29 -3.32 -7.77
CA TYR A 200 4.59 -3.78 -7.25
C TYR A 200 4.92 -5.10 -7.93
N GLU A 201 6.12 -5.22 -8.47
CA GLU A 201 6.65 -6.44 -9.10
C GLU A 201 7.29 -7.35 -8.05
N THR A 202 8.19 -6.76 -7.24
CA THR A 202 8.95 -7.50 -6.24
C THR A 202 9.36 -6.60 -5.07
N VAL A 203 9.66 -7.22 -3.94
CA VAL A 203 10.16 -6.57 -2.74
C VAL A 203 11.32 -7.37 -2.16
N GLY A 204 12.44 -6.70 -1.89
CA GLY A 204 13.64 -7.30 -1.31
C GLY A 204 13.69 -7.23 0.22
N GLN A 205 14.28 -8.24 0.86
CA GLN A 205 14.63 -8.17 2.29
C GLN A 205 15.78 -7.19 2.56
N ILE A 206 16.74 -7.12 1.63
CA ILE A 206 17.84 -6.17 1.66
C ILE A 206 17.40 -4.91 0.91
N CYS A 207 17.46 -3.77 1.60
CA CYS A 207 17.09 -2.48 1.03
C CYS A 207 18.33 -1.78 0.47
N GLN A 208 18.42 -1.68 -0.85
CA GLN A 208 19.50 -0.92 -1.51
C GLN A 208 19.56 0.53 -1.02
N MET A 209 18.40 1.18 -0.85
CA MET A 209 18.33 2.57 -0.38
C MET A 209 18.93 2.73 1.02
N ALA A 210 18.63 1.80 1.94
CA ALA A 210 19.19 1.83 3.30
C ALA A 210 20.71 1.63 3.33
N GLY A 211 21.27 1.01 2.29
CA GLY A 211 22.72 0.80 2.16
C GLY A 211 23.47 1.99 1.58
N ILE A 212 22.81 3.04 1.07
CA ILE A 212 23.47 4.17 0.39
C ILE A 212 24.48 4.84 1.33
N SER A 213 24.06 5.20 2.53
CA SER A 213 24.89 5.89 3.53
C SER A 213 25.80 4.97 4.34
N GLN A 214 25.71 3.65 4.13
CA GLN A 214 26.41 2.66 4.94
C GLN A 214 27.81 2.36 4.40
N PRO A 215 28.77 2.01 5.29
CA PRO A 215 30.05 1.43 4.90
C PRO A 215 29.88 0.16 4.04
N ILE A 216 30.86 -0.15 3.20
CA ILE A 216 30.79 -1.23 2.19
C ILE A 216 30.39 -2.58 2.80
N GLU A 217 30.93 -2.90 3.98
CA GLU A 217 30.69 -4.14 4.73
C GLU A 217 29.26 -4.26 5.30
N LYS A 218 28.51 -3.15 5.33
CA LYS A 218 27.13 -3.07 5.83
C LYS A 218 26.07 -2.85 4.73
N LYS A 219 26.46 -2.52 3.49
CA LYS A 219 25.51 -2.15 2.41
C LYS A 219 24.47 -3.20 2.06
N PHE A 220 24.76 -4.48 2.30
CA PHE A 220 23.87 -5.60 1.95
C PHE A 220 23.39 -6.39 3.17
N ARG A 221 23.24 -5.72 4.32
CA ARG A 221 22.75 -6.34 5.54
C ARG A 221 21.25 -6.09 5.73
N PRO A 222 20.44 -7.13 6.00
CA PRO A 222 19.04 -6.93 6.30
C PRO A 222 18.90 -6.26 7.68
N ASN A 223 17.91 -5.37 7.82
CA ASN A 223 17.49 -4.80 9.10
C ASN A 223 18.53 -3.96 9.85
N GLU A 224 19.56 -3.47 9.15
CA GLU A 224 20.39 -2.37 9.65
C GLU A 224 19.55 -1.09 9.78
N PRO A 225 19.85 -0.22 10.76
CA PRO A 225 19.25 1.10 10.85
C PRO A 225 19.43 1.86 9.53
N CYS A 226 18.36 2.52 9.10
CA CYS A 226 18.25 3.24 7.84
C CYS A 226 17.96 4.73 8.14
N GLN A 227 18.50 5.64 7.33
CA GLN A 227 18.22 7.08 7.45
C GLN A 227 16.99 7.51 6.62
N GLN A 228 16.22 6.53 6.14
CA GLN A 228 15.07 6.70 5.26
C GLN A 228 15.46 7.38 3.95
N GLU A 229 16.57 6.98 3.34
CA GLU A 229 17.06 7.52 2.06
C GLU A 229 16.01 7.39 0.93
N CYS A 230 15.08 6.45 1.05
CA CYS A 230 13.93 6.30 0.16
C CYS A 230 12.97 7.51 0.15
N ASN A 231 13.05 8.39 1.14
CA ASN A 231 12.29 9.63 1.20
C ASN A 231 12.79 10.67 0.18
N THR A 232 14.05 10.56 -0.27
CA THR A 232 14.68 11.54 -1.16
C THR A 232 15.21 10.91 -2.45
N HIS A 233 15.31 9.58 -2.50
CA HIS A 233 15.86 8.86 -3.65
C HIS A 233 14.85 7.88 -4.24
N LYS A 234 14.74 7.92 -5.57
CA LYS A 234 14.02 6.98 -6.42
C LYS A 234 14.98 6.51 -7.51
N ILE A 235 14.89 5.25 -7.91
CA ILE A 235 15.70 4.72 -9.03
C ILE A 235 14.74 4.33 -10.14
N HIS A 236 14.93 4.91 -11.33
CA HIS A 236 14.23 4.51 -12.54
C HIS A 236 15.11 3.57 -13.35
N TYR A 237 14.56 2.43 -13.73
CA TYR A 237 15.18 1.51 -14.68
C TYR A 237 14.49 1.65 -16.03
N PHE A 238 15.29 1.84 -17.07
CA PHE A 238 14.86 1.88 -18.45
C PHE A 238 15.48 0.69 -19.16
N ILE A 239 14.65 -0.20 -19.70
CA ILE A 239 15.10 -1.34 -20.51
C ILE A 239 14.80 -1.02 -21.97
N GLU A 240 15.70 -1.40 -22.89
CA GLU A 240 15.61 -1.09 -24.33
C GLU A 240 14.29 -1.56 -24.97
N GLU A 241 13.64 -2.57 -24.41
CA GLU A 241 12.34 -3.11 -24.83
C GLU A 241 11.14 -2.22 -24.43
N GLY A 242 11.37 -0.97 -23.99
CA GLY A 242 10.33 0.02 -23.75
C GLY A 242 9.64 -0.08 -22.39
N HIS A 243 10.06 -1.01 -21.53
CA HIS A 243 9.53 -1.13 -20.18
C HIS A 243 10.31 -0.26 -19.18
N THR A 244 9.58 0.37 -18.26
CA THR A 244 10.13 1.21 -17.20
C THR A 244 9.74 0.69 -15.82
N TRP A 245 10.71 0.64 -14.90
CA TRP A 245 10.46 0.31 -13.51
C TRP A 245 10.90 1.44 -12.59
N LEU A 246 10.16 1.60 -11.51
CA LEU A 246 10.49 2.47 -10.40
C LEU A 246 10.87 1.63 -9.19
N LYS A 247 12.02 1.91 -8.59
CA LYS A 247 12.36 1.40 -7.26
C LYS A 247 12.22 2.50 -6.22
N LEU A 248 11.37 2.21 -5.24
CA LEU A 248 11.17 3.03 -4.06
C LEU A 248 11.39 2.16 -2.82
N GLY A 249 12.42 2.51 -2.05
CA GLY A 249 12.84 1.71 -0.89
C GLY A 249 13.17 0.26 -1.27
N ARG A 250 12.40 -0.68 -0.73
CA ARG A 250 12.58 -2.13 -0.95
C ARG A 250 11.82 -2.67 -2.16
N ALA A 251 10.82 -1.94 -2.63
CA ALA A 251 9.90 -2.40 -3.66
C ALA A 251 10.29 -1.87 -5.03
N ILE A 252 10.05 -2.69 -6.04
CA ILE A 252 10.14 -2.35 -7.46
C ILE A 252 8.71 -2.36 -8.01
N TYR A 253 8.39 -1.36 -8.82
CA TYR A 253 7.08 -1.12 -9.39
C TYR A 253 7.18 -0.94 -10.89
N PHE A 254 6.11 -1.25 -11.60
CA PHE A 254 5.86 -0.83 -12.97
C PHE A 254 4.44 -0.24 -13.08
N LYS A 255 4.18 0.52 -14.13
CA LYS A 255 2.84 1.09 -14.39
C LYS A 255 1.98 0.12 -15.19
N ASN A 256 0.71 -0.01 -14.79
CA ASN A 256 -0.34 -0.61 -15.59
C ASN A 256 -1.67 0.09 -15.31
N GLU A 257 -1.99 1.07 -16.15
CA GLU A 257 -3.22 1.86 -16.07
C GLU A 257 -4.41 1.18 -16.75
N SER A 258 -4.13 0.20 -17.62
CA SER A 258 -5.10 -0.45 -18.51
C SER A 258 -5.76 -1.69 -17.94
N CYS A 259 -5.46 -2.08 -16.70
CA CYS A 259 -6.00 -3.29 -16.09
C CYS A 259 -7.53 -3.20 -15.90
N GLU A 260 -8.27 -4.06 -16.61
CA GLU A 260 -9.72 -4.17 -16.49
C GLU A 260 -10.12 -5.10 -15.33
N ILE A 261 -11.04 -4.68 -14.46
CA ILE A 261 -11.59 -5.54 -13.40
C ILE A 261 -12.99 -6.01 -13.77
N LYS A 262 -13.18 -7.33 -13.75
CA LYS A 262 -14.45 -8.01 -14.08
C LYS A 262 -15.04 -8.67 -12.83
N GLY A 263 -16.34 -8.94 -12.87
CA GLY A 263 -17.02 -9.70 -11.81
C GLY A 263 -17.25 -8.93 -10.50
N VAL A 264 -17.16 -7.59 -10.51
CA VAL A 264 -17.47 -6.74 -9.34
C VAL A 264 -18.47 -5.63 -9.69
N ASN A 265 -19.39 -5.37 -8.76
CA ASN A 265 -20.32 -4.24 -8.87
C ASN A 265 -19.79 -2.99 -8.16
N CYS A 266 -18.98 -3.19 -7.12
CA CYS A 266 -18.32 -2.16 -6.34
C CYS A 266 -16.85 -2.51 -6.09
N MET A 267 -15.98 -1.49 -6.05
CA MET A 267 -14.57 -1.66 -5.72
C MET A 267 -14.00 -0.37 -5.10
N ARG A 268 -12.85 -0.50 -4.43
CA ARG A 268 -12.00 0.64 -4.09
C ARG A 268 -10.91 0.80 -5.12
N VAL A 269 -10.65 2.04 -5.52
CA VAL A 269 -9.51 2.39 -6.36
C VAL A 269 -8.54 3.19 -5.51
N ILE A 270 -7.34 2.66 -5.30
CA ILE A 270 -6.31 3.23 -4.42
C ILE A 270 -5.21 3.84 -5.29
N TYR A 271 -5.25 5.16 -5.47
CA TYR A 271 -4.30 5.88 -6.30
C TYR A 271 -3.01 6.26 -5.56
N SER A 272 -1.86 5.99 -6.16
CA SER A 272 -0.54 6.33 -5.59
C SER A 272 0.25 7.28 -6.50
N LEU A 273 0.70 8.40 -5.94
CA LEU A 273 1.56 9.40 -6.60
C LEU A 273 3.05 9.01 -6.55
N LEU A 274 3.43 7.85 -7.10
CA LEU A 274 4.83 7.40 -6.99
C LEU A 274 5.80 8.21 -7.88
N ASP A 275 5.42 8.58 -9.11
CA ASP A 275 6.25 9.37 -10.04
C ASP A 275 5.89 10.86 -10.09
N GLY A 276 5.21 11.42 -9.08
CA GLY A 276 4.89 12.84 -9.09
C GLY A 276 6.16 13.70 -9.10
N GLU A 277 6.56 14.21 -10.28
CA GLU A 277 7.30 15.46 -10.37
C GLU A 277 6.36 16.55 -9.84
N VAL A 278 6.85 17.36 -8.91
CA VAL A 278 6.13 18.57 -8.53
C VAL A 278 6.47 19.54 -9.64
N GLU A 279 5.47 19.95 -10.42
CA GLU A 279 5.62 21.11 -11.29
C GLU A 279 6.21 22.24 -10.43
N GLN A 280 7.42 22.69 -10.80
CA GLN A 280 8.12 23.79 -10.14
C GLN A 280 7.39 25.11 -10.36
#